data_AF-A0A942WD76-F1
#
_entry.id   AF-A0A942WD76-F1
#
_cell.length_a   1.000
_cell.length_b   1.000
_cell.length_c   1.000
_cell.angle_alpha   90.00
_cell.angle_beta   90.00
_cell.angle_gamma   90.00
#
_symmetry.space_group_name_H-M   'P 1'
#
loop_
_entity.id
_entity.type
_entity.pdbx_description
1 polymer ?
#
loop_
_entity_poly.entity_id
_entity_poly.type
_entity_poly.pdbx_seq_one_letter_code
_entity_poly.pdbx_strand_id
1 'polypeptide(L)'
;MKQKRENRVALLLHWAGGQKIWLFLAILLSMCSGLCIIVPYIGIYRLMDATFDNACTKELVVQTVAMIAAAVTLRFALFGCSGVAAHKGAYGALFKVRCMVAEHMARAPLGALNERRTGDIKTVLNEDVEKLELFLAHNLPDLVCYLVGPVVIFIYLMTVNIPLALIS
;
A
#
# COMPACT_ATOMS: atom_id res chain seq x y z
N MET A 1 -32.82 -15.66 -8.69
CA MET A 1 -31.42 -15.81 -9.12
C MET A 1 -30.54 -15.11 -8.08
N LYS A 2 -29.69 -15.83 -7.35
CA LYS A 2 -28.80 -15.23 -6.34
C LYS A 2 -27.71 -14.43 -7.07
N GLN A 3 -27.78 -13.09 -7.02
CA GLN A 3 -26.68 -12.23 -7.45
C GLN A 3 -25.43 -12.62 -6.65
N LYS A 4 -24.48 -13.29 -7.30
CA LYS A 4 -23.14 -13.53 -6.75
C LYS A 4 -22.56 -12.13 -6.55
N ARG A 5 -22.30 -11.72 -5.29
CA ARG A 5 -21.62 -10.44 -5.02
C ARG A 5 -20.24 -10.53 -5.66
N GLU A 6 -20.09 -10.02 -6.88
CA GLU A 6 -18.78 -9.88 -7.48
C GLU A 6 -17.96 -8.98 -6.57
N ASN A 7 -16.77 -9.46 -6.20
CA ASN A 7 -15.88 -8.73 -5.33
C ASN A 7 -15.44 -7.47 -6.08
N ARG A 8 -15.88 -6.29 -5.64
CA ARG A 8 -15.67 -5.01 -6.34
C ARG A 8 -14.19 -4.75 -6.60
N VAL A 9 -13.32 -5.19 -5.69
CA VAL A 9 -11.86 -5.11 -5.83
C VAL A 9 -11.34 -6.04 -6.93
N ALA A 10 -11.89 -7.26 -7.05
CA ALA A 10 -11.54 -8.18 -8.12
C ALA A 10 -11.98 -7.66 -9.49
N LEU A 11 -13.12 -6.97 -9.56
CA LEU A 11 -13.59 -6.30 -10.78
C LEU A 11 -12.62 -5.18 -11.20
N LEU A 12 -12.17 -4.35 -10.26
CA LEU A 12 -11.17 -3.30 -10.50
C LEU A 12 -9.82 -3.87 -10.97
N LEU A 13 -9.35 -4.95 -10.33
CA LEU A 13 -8.12 -5.64 -10.73
C LEU A 13 -8.25 -6.31 -12.10
N HIS A 14 -9.44 -6.83 -12.42
CA HIS A 14 -9.72 -7.36 -13.75
C HIS A 14 -9.69 -6.24 -14.82
N TRP A 15 -10.27 -5.08 -14.52
CA TRP A 15 -10.19 -3.90 -15.38
C TRP A 15 -8.75 -3.43 -15.56
N ALA A 16 -7.92 -3.43 -14.52
CA ALA A 16 -6.50 -3.10 -14.60
C ALA A 16 -5.69 -3.98 -15.58
N GLY A 17 -6.19 -5.18 -15.94
CA GLY A 17 -5.65 -6.00 -17.01
C GLY A 17 -4.17 -6.37 -16.79
N GLY A 18 -3.30 -6.10 -17.78
CA GLY A 18 -1.86 -6.37 -17.69
C GLY A 18 -1.10 -5.50 -16.68
N GLN A 19 -1.69 -4.38 -16.24
CA GLN A 19 -1.05 -3.44 -15.33
C GLN A 19 -1.13 -3.87 -13.86
N LYS A 20 -1.90 -4.93 -13.56
CA LYS A 20 -1.98 -5.54 -12.23
C LYS A 20 -0.62 -5.96 -11.66
N ILE A 21 0.33 -6.31 -12.54
CA ILE A 21 1.69 -6.71 -12.12
C ILE A 21 2.38 -5.56 -11.37
N TRP A 22 2.21 -4.33 -11.84
CA TRP A 22 2.78 -3.14 -11.18
C TRP A 22 2.13 -2.86 -9.83
N LEU A 23 0.82 -3.12 -9.70
CA LEU A 23 0.11 -3.00 -8.42
C LEU A 23 0.59 -4.06 -7.42
N PHE A 24 0.75 -5.32 -7.85
CA PHE A 24 1.31 -6.37 -7.00
C PHE A 24 2.75 -6.07 -6.58
N LEU A 25 3.55 -5.57 -7.52
CA LEU A 25 4.92 -5.15 -7.24
C LEU A 25 4.95 -4.03 -6.20
N ALA A 26 4.09 -3.01 -6.35
CA ALA A 26 3.97 -1.93 -5.37
C ALA A 26 3.62 -2.45 -3.98
N ILE A 27 2.59 -3.30 -3.88
CA ILE A 27 2.19 -3.93 -2.61
C ILE A 27 3.37 -4.68 -1.97
N LEU A 28 4.11 -5.48 -2.75
CA LEU A 28 5.23 -6.26 -2.26
C LEU A 28 6.39 -5.36 -1.79
N LEU A 29 6.75 -4.33 -2.55
CA LEU A 29 7.78 -3.37 -2.15
C LEU A 29 7.37 -2.59 -0.90
N SER A 30 6.09 -2.20 -0.81
CA SER A 30 5.52 -1.52 0.35
C SER A 30 5.58 -2.42 1.60
N MET A 31 5.24 -3.69 1.46
CA MET A 31 5.35 -4.68 2.53
C MET A 31 6.80 -4.84 3.01
N CYS A 32 7.75 -5.02 2.08
CA CYS A 32 9.17 -5.12 2.41
C CYS A 32 9.70 -3.86 3.11
N SER A 33 9.29 -2.67 2.65
CA SER A 33 9.61 -1.41 3.31
C SER A 33 9.03 -1.35 4.73
N GLY A 34 7.79 -1.81 4.91
CA GLY A 34 7.14 -1.98 6.21
C GLY A 34 7.99 -2.83 7.17
N LEU A 35 8.55 -3.94 6.70
CA LEU A 35 9.40 -4.82 7.53
C LEU A 35 10.70 -4.12 7.99
N CYS A 36 11.25 -3.22 7.19
CA CYS A 36 12.47 -2.48 7.56
C CYS A 36 12.28 -1.58 8.80
N ILE A 37 11.04 -1.26 9.22
CA ILE A 37 10.78 -0.51 10.47
C ILE A 37 11.30 -1.25 11.71
N ILE A 38 11.30 -2.59 11.69
CA ILE A 38 11.64 -3.40 12.86
C ILE A 38 13.12 -3.22 13.24
N VAL A 39 13.95 -2.96 12.24
CA VAL A 39 15.40 -2.89 12.37
C VAL A 39 15.85 -1.75 13.33
N PRO A 40 15.34 -0.51 13.20
CA PRO A 40 15.50 0.52 14.22
C PRO A 40 15.12 0.10 15.64
N TYR A 41 14.00 -0.60 15.82
CA TYR A 41 13.56 -1.06 17.15
C TYR A 41 14.55 -2.05 17.76
N ILE A 42 15.03 -3.02 16.97
CA ILE A 42 16.06 -3.96 17.40
C ILE A 42 17.36 -3.21 17.76
N GLY A 43 17.76 -2.22 16.96
CA GLY A 43 18.94 -1.42 17.23
C GLY A 43 18.87 -0.68 18.57
N ILE A 44 17.75 -0.02 18.84
CA ILE A 44 17.52 0.66 20.12
C ILE A 44 17.53 -0.34 21.27
N TYR A 45 16.86 -1.48 21.14
CA TYR A 45 16.85 -2.52 22.16
C TYR A 45 18.28 -3.01 22.50
N ARG A 46 19.11 -3.28 21.49
CA ARG A 46 20.52 -3.70 21.70
C ARG A 46 21.34 -2.65 22.45
N LEU A 47 21.09 -1.36 22.21
CA LEU A 47 21.76 -0.28 22.93
C LEU A 47 21.27 -0.15 24.37
N MET A 48 19.98 -0.36 24.61
CA MET A 48 19.43 -0.38 25.96
C MET A 48 20.06 -1.52 26.76
N ASP A 49 20.03 -2.74 26.22
CA ASP A 49 20.54 -3.95 26.85
C ASP A 49 22.04 -3.81 27.21
N ALA A 50 22.87 -3.38 26.25
CA ALA A 50 24.29 -3.16 26.49
C ALA A 50 24.58 -2.05 27.51
N THR A 51 23.73 -1.03 27.58
CA THR A 51 23.84 0.03 28.60
C THR A 51 23.50 -0.50 29.99
N PHE A 52 22.45 -1.31 30.11
CA PHE A 52 22.06 -1.94 31.38
C PHE A 52 23.15 -2.89 31.91
N ASP A 53 23.79 -3.65 31.02
CA ASP A 53 24.87 -4.57 31.37
C ASP A 53 26.24 -3.88 31.54
N ASN A 54 26.31 -2.55 31.43
CA ASN A 54 27.56 -1.77 31.41
C ASN A 54 28.58 -2.25 30.34
N ALA A 55 28.11 -2.92 29.29
CA ALA A 55 28.91 -3.45 28.18
C ALA A 55 28.86 -2.54 26.93
N CYS A 56 28.41 -1.29 27.09
CA CYS A 56 28.23 -0.35 25.99
C CYS A 56 29.58 0.15 25.46
N THR A 57 29.99 -0.37 24.29
CA THR A 57 31.21 0.02 23.60
C THR A 57 30.93 0.98 22.44
N LYS A 58 31.93 1.79 22.07
CA LYS A 58 31.82 2.71 20.92
C LYS A 58 31.58 1.94 19.62
N GLU A 59 32.20 0.77 19.50
CA GLU A 59 32.08 -0.13 18.36
C GLU A 59 30.64 -0.61 18.18
N LEU A 60 29.97 -1.02 19.27
CA LEU A 60 28.57 -1.42 19.24
C LEU A 60 27.66 -0.27 18.81
N VAL A 61 27.91 0.94 19.32
CA VAL A 61 27.13 2.13 18.95
C VAL A 61 27.28 2.43 17.46
N VAL A 62 28.51 2.46 16.94
CA VAL A 62 28.77 2.73 15.51
C VAL A 62 28.14 1.68 14.62
N GLN A 63 28.26 0.39 14.97
CA GLN A 63 27.62 -0.69 14.22
C GLN A 63 26.10 -0.57 14.22
N THR A 64 25.51 -0.22 15.37
CA THR A 64 24.06 -0.05 15.49
C THR A 64 23.57 1.12 14.66
N VAL A 65 24.24 2.27 14.74
CA VAL A 65 23.90 3.46 13.94
C VAL A 65 24.03 3.17 12.45
N ALA A 66 25.10 2.50 12.02
CA ALA A 66 25.30 2.15 10.61
C ALA A 66 24.19 1.20 10.11
N MET A 67 23.82 0.21 10.91
CA MET A 67 22.74 -0.73 10.61
C MET A 67 21.37 -0.01 10.51
N ILE A 68 21.06 0.89 11.45
CA ILE A 68 19.82 1.70 11.41
C ILE A 68 19.80 2.59 10.18
N ALA A 69 20.89 3.30 9.89
CA ALA A 69 21.00 4.19 8.74
C ALA A 69 20.79 3.44 7.42
N ALA A 70 21.42 2.27 7.27
CA ALA A 70 21.24 1.41 6.11
C ALA A 70 19.78 0.94 5.97
N ALA A 71 19.17 0.47 7.05
CA ALA A 71 17.79 -0.01 7.04
C ALA A 71 16.76 1.09 6.73
N VAL A 72 16.93 2.29 7.30
CA VAL A 72 16.07 3.45 7.03
C VAL A 72 16.22 3.91 5.59
N THR A 73 17.45 3.96 5.07
CA THR A 73 17.70 4.31 3.66
C THR A 73 17.03 3.30 2.73
N LEU A 74 17.21 2.00 2.99
CA LEU A 74 16.57 0.94 2.23
C LEU A 74 15.05 1.02 2.30
N ARG A 75 14.49 1.29 3.49
CA ARG A 75 13.06 1.49 3.70
C ARG A 75 12.51 2.55 2.75
N PHE A 76 13.09 3.76 2.76
CA PHE A 76 12.62 4.87 1.93
C PHE A 76 12.81 4.60 0.43
N ALA A 77 13.91 3.95 0.04
CA ALA A 77 14.12 3.54 -1.35
C ALA A 77 13.02 2.57 -1.82
N LEU A 78 12.74 1.53 -1.05
CA LEU A 78 11.68 0.56 -1.35
C LEU A 78 10.29 1.21 -1.38
N PHE A 79 9.99 2.10 -0.44
CA PHE A 79 8.70 2.80 -0.40
C PHE A 79 8.53 3.75 -1.59
N GLY A 80 9.58 4.49 -1.95
CA GLY A 80 9.58 5.33 -3.14
C GLY A 80 9.38 4.53 -4.44
N CYS A 81 10.10 3.40 -4.59
CA CYS A 81 9.92 2.50 -5.72
C CYS A 81 8.51 1.88 -5.76
N SER A 82 7.93 1.55 -4.59
CA SER A 82 6.54 1.13 -4.47
C SER A 82 5.59 2.20 -5.01
N GLY A 83 5.75 3.46 -4.60
CA GLY A 83 4.93 4.57 -5.08
C GLY A 83 4.97 4.75 -6.60
N VAL A 84 6.16 4.68 -7.20
CA VAL A 84 6.32 4.75 -8.66
C VAL A 84 5.61 3.59 -9.37
N ALA A 85 5.76 2.36 -8.85
CA ALA A 85 5.07 1.20 -9.39
C ALA A 85 3.54 1.31 -9.22
N ALA A 86 3.07 1.83 -8.09
CA ALA A 86 1.66 2.01 -7.80
C ALA A 86 1.01 3.02 -8.76
N HIS A 87 1.63 4.19 -8.96
CA HIS A 87 1.15 5.18 -9.93
C HIS A 87 1.13 4.62 -11.35
N LYS A 88 2.17 3.90 -11.77
CA LYS A 88 2.20 3.27 -13.09
C LYS A 88 1.05 2.27 -13.27
N GLY A 89 0.79 1.43 -12.27
CA GLY A 89 -0.32 0.49 -12.27
C GLY A 89 -1.69 1.19 -12.25
N ALA A 90 -1.84 2.22 -11.41
CA ALA A 90 -3.07 2.98 -11.24
C ALA A 90 -3.44 3.72 -12.54
N TYR A 91 -2.53 4.49 -13.13
CA TYR A 91 -2.82 5.21 -14.38
C TYR A 91 -3.23 4.29 -15.52
N GLY A 92 -2.62 3.11 -15.61
CA GLY A 92 -3.03 2.09 -16.57
C GLY A 92 -4.46 1.59 -16.34
N ALA A 93 -4.87 1.39 -15.09
CA ALA A 93 -6.24 1.03 -14.75
C ALA A 93 -7.23 2.17 -15.03
N LEU A 94 -6.88 3.41 -14.64
CA LEU A 94 -7.69 4.61 -14.88
C LEU A 94 -7.96 4.84 -16.36
N PHE A 95 -6.92 4.73 -17.19
CA PHE A 95 -7.04 4.91 -18.64
C PHE A 95 -8.08 3.95 -19.22
N LYS A 96 -8.01 2.67 -18.84
CA LYS A 96 -8.96 1.65 -19.31
C LYS A 96 -10.38 1.90 -18.81
N VAL A 97 -10.56 2.33 -17.55
CA VAL A 97 -11.87 2.73 -17.03
C VAL A 97 -12.46 3.89 -17.82
N ARG A 98 -11.67 4.94 -18.10
CA ARG A 98 -12.11 6.07 -18.93
C ARG A 98 -12.53 5.63 -20.33
N CYS A 99 -11.78 4.74 -20.98
CA CYS A 99 -12.15 4.20 -22.29
C CYS A 99 -13.47 3.41 -22.24
N MET A 100 -13.66 2.55 -21.24
CA MET A 100 -14.91 1.77 -21.10
C MET A 100 -16.13 2.67 -20.87
N VAL A 101 -15.97 3.72 -20.05
CA VAL A 101 -17.05 4.71 -19.81
C VAL A 101 -17.37 5.47 -21.10
N ALA A 102 -16.35 5.95 -21.83
CA ALA A 102 -16.54 6.66 -23.08
C ALA A 102 -17.20 5.80 -24.16
N GLU A 103 -16.78 4.54 -24.30
CA GLU A 103 -17.37 3.60 -25.25
C GLU A 103 -18.82 3.25 -24.89
N HIS A 104 -19.12 3.08 -23.61
CA HIS A 104 -20.48 2.87 -23.13
C HIS A 104 -21.38 4.07 -23.47
N MET A 105 -20.90 5.29 -23.25
CA MET A 105 -21.62 6.51 -23.62
C MET A 105 -21.86 6.61 -25.13
N ALA A 106 -20.87 6.26 -25.95
CA ALA A 106 -20.98 6.33 -27.41
C ALA A 106 -22.06 5.39 -27.98
N ARG A 107 -22.37 4.30 -27.27
CA ARG A 107 -23.38 3.31 -27.67
C ARG A 107 -24.74 3.53 -27.02
N ALA A 108 -24.85 4.47 -26.08
CA ALA A 108 -26.09 4.76 -25.36
C ALA A 108 -27.07 5.58 -26.23
N PRO A 109 -28.38 5.29 -26.19
CA PRO A 109 -29.37 6.07 -26.94
C PRO A 109 -29.42 7.52 -26.41
N LEU A 110 -29.55 8.50 -27.33
CA LEU A 110 -29.57 9.92 -26.99
C LEU A 110 -30.65 10.28 -25.96
N GLY A 111 -31.78 9.57 -25.93
CA GLY A 111 -32.81 9.73 -24.90
C GLY A 111 -32.30 9.45 -23.48
N ALA A 112 -31.54 8.37 -23.29
CA ALA A 112 -30.97 8.03 -21.98
C ALA A 112 -29.82 8.98 -21.56
N LEU A 113 -29.10 9.55 -22.53
CA LEU A 113 -28.09 10.57 -22.29
C LEU A 113 -28.73 11.93 -21.95
N ASN A 114 -29.85 12.27 -22.59
CA ASN A 114 -30.59 13.50 -22.35
C ASN A 114 -31.31 13.53 -20.99
N GLU A 115 -31.58 12.36 -20.40
CA GLU A 115 -32.07 12.21 -19.02
C GLU A 115 -30.99 12.43 -17.95
N ARG A 116 -29.70 12.43 -18.34
CA ARG A 116 -28.56 12.66 -17.44
C ARG A 116 -28.07 14.10 -17.57
N ARG A 117 -27.68 14.73 -16.46
CA ARG A 117 -27.03 16.05 -16.53
C ARG A 117 -25.59 15.87 -17.04
N THR A 118 -25.15 16.75 -17.92
CA THR A 118 -23.75 16.79 -18.38
C THR A 118 -22.75 16.87 -17.22
N GLY A 119 -23.14 17.51 -16.11
CA GLY A 119 -22.37 17.55 -14.86
C GLY A 119 -22.12 16.17 -14.28
N ASP A 120 -23.15 15.32 -14.18
CA ASP A 120 -23.03 13.97 -13.60
C ASP A 120 -22.07 13.11 -14.42
N ILE A 121 -22.12 13.25 -15.75
CA ILE A 121 -21.21 12.57 -16.68
C ILE A 121 -19.76 13.01 -16.45
N LYS A 122 -19.53 14.33 -16.28
CA LYS A 122 -18.21 14.88 -15.99
C LYS A 122 -17.66 14.39 -14.64
N THR A 123 -18.53 14.33 -13.62
CA THR A 123 -18.17 13.82 -12.29
C THR A 123 -17.68 12.37 -12.38
N VAL A 124 -18.39 11.50 -13.11
CA VAL A 124 -17.96 10.10 -13.29
C VAL A 124 -16.61 10.00 -14.00
N LEU A 125 -16.42 10.73 -15.09
CA LEU A 125 -15.18 10.68 -15.90
C LEU A 125 -13.95 11.24 -15.19
N ASN A 126 -14.15 12.20 -14.29
CA ASN A 126 -13.06 12.90 -13.61
C ASN A 126 -12.94 12.50 -12.14
N GLU A 127 -13.91 12.89 -11.31
CA GLU A 127 -13.84 12.76 -9.85
C GLU A 127 -13.90 11.29 -9.40
N ASP A 128 -14.80 10.48 -9.97
CA ASP A 128 -14.91 9.08 -9.56
C ASP A 128 -13.73 8.24 -10.06
N VAL A 129 -13.17 8.60 -11.22
CA VAL A 129 -11.92 8.00 -11.72
C VAL A 129 -10.73 8.41 -10.86
N GLU A 130 -10.65 9.66 -10.41
CA GLU A 130 -9.61 10.14 -9.49
C GLU A 130 -9.67 9.42 -8.13
N LYS A 131 -10.86 9.12 -7.60
CA LYS A 131 -11.00 8.30 -6.39
C LYS A 131 -10.41 6.90 -6.58
N LEU A 132 -10.48 6.33 -7.78
CA LEU A 132 -9.83 5.04 -8.09
C LEU A 132 -8.31 5.17 -8.07
N GLU A 133 -7.75 6.30 -8.54
CA GLU A 133 -6.31 6.56 -8.47
C GLU A 133 -5.86 6.67 -7.03
N LEU A 134 -6.54 7.51 -6.24
CA LEU A 134 -6.21 7.69 -4.83
C LEU A 134 -6.21 6.35 -4.09
N PHE A 135 -7.19 5.50 -4.39
CA PHE A 135 -7.27 4.17 -3.81
C PHE A 135 -6.12 3.25 -4.24
N LEU A 136 -5.84 3.15 -5.54
CA LEU A 136 -4.86 2.19 -6.07
C LEU A 136 -3.40 2.64 -5.88
N ALA A 137 -3.13 3.94 -6.04
CA ALA A 137 -1.79 4.50 -6.03
C ALA A 137 -1.28 4.79 -4.61
N HIS A 138 -2.16 5.22 -3.70
CA HIS A 138 -1.78 5.65 -2.35
C HIS A 138 -2.35 4.73 -1.27
N ASN A 139 -3.68 4.62 -1.19
CA ASN A 139 -4.30 3.94 -0.05
C ASN A 139 -3.93 2.45 0.02
N LEU A 140 -3.85 1.76 -1.13
CA LEU A 140 -3.57 0.32 -1.15
C LEU A 140 -2.11 0.00 -0.74
N PRO A 141 -1.05 0.61 -1.32
CA PRO A 141 0.31 0.42 -0.82
C PRO A 141 0.49 0.90 0.63
N ASP A 142 -0.09 2.04 1.00
CA ASP A 142 0.07 2.64 2.33
C ASP A 142 -0.57 1.76 3.41
N LEU A 143 -1.77 1.25 3.15
CA LEU A 143 -2.45 0.32 4.04
C LEU A 143 -1.57 -0.90 4.32
N VAL A 144 -0.94 -1.46 3.31
CA VAL A 144 -0.05 -2.63 3.48
C VAL A 144 1.18 -2.24 4.29
N CYS A 145 1.83 -1.11 3.99
CA CYS A 145 2.99 -0.62 4.77
C CYS A 145 2.64 -0.47 6.26
N TYR A 146 1.49 0.14 6.56
CA TYR A 146 1.06 0.42 7.92
C TYR A 146 0.52 -0.80 8.65
N LEU A 147 -0.07 -1.77 7.95
CA LEU A 147 -0.55 -3.02 8.56
C LEU A 147 0.60 -3.94 8.97
N VAL A 148 1.74 -3.90 8.27
CA VAL A 148 2.91 -4.73 8.58
C VAL A 148 3.41 -4.51 10.01
N GLY A 149 3.44 -3.25 10.49
CA GLY A 149 3.92 -2.93 11.84
C GLY A 149 3.15 -3.68 12.95
N PRO A 150 1.84 -3.45 13.10
CA PRO A 150 1.00 -4.15 14.08
C PRO A 150 1.06 -5.67 13.93
N VAL A 151 1.01 -6.20 12.70
CA VAL A 151 1.06 -7.66 12.47
C VAL A 151 2.37 -8.26 12.97
N VAL A 152 3.51 -7.63 12.65
CA VAL A 152 4.81 -8.16 13.06
C VAL A 152 5.02 -8.02 14.56
N ILE A 153 4.63 -6.89 15.15
CA ILE A 153 4.71 -6.69 16.60
C ILE A 153 3.85 -7.73 17.33
N PHE A 154 2.62 -7.97 16.86
CA PHE A 154 1.73 -8.98 17.43
C PHE A 154 2.36 -10.38 17.37
N ILE A 155 2.88 -10.79 16.20
CA ILE A 155 3.56 -12.09 16.04
C ILE A 155 4.78 -12.20 16.97
N TYR A 156 5.57 -11.13 17.08
CA TYR A 156 6.72 -11.09 17.97
C TYR A 156 6.29 -11.24 19.44
N LEU A 157 5.29 -10.49 19.88
CA LEU A 157 4.77 -10.57 21.25
C LEU A 157 4.19 -11.95 21.56
N MET A 158 3.59 -12.65 20.59
CA MET A 158 3.16 -14.04 20.79
C MET A 158 4.30 -14.99 21.14
N THR A 159 5.54 -14.68 20.75
CA THR A 159 6.73 -15.45 21.15
C THR A 159 7.29 -15.06 22.52
N VAL A 160 7.08 -13.82 22.95
CA VAL A 160 7.65 -13.26 24.19
C VAL A 160 6.68 -13.38 25.37
N ASN A 161 5.45 -12.92 25.19
CA ASN A 161 4.42 -12.87 26.23
C ASN A 161 3.00 -12.84 25.63
N ILE A 162 2.29 -13.96 25.78
CA ILE A 162 0.94 -14.16 25.22
C ILE A 162 -0.08 -13.15 25.76
N PRO A 163 -0.19 -12.92 27.09
CA PRO A 163 -1.09 -11.89 27.64
C PRO A 163 -0.83 -10.49 27.06
N LEU A 164 0.44 -10.09 26.95
CA LEU A 164 0.80 -8.77 26.43
C LEU A 164 0.41 -8.61 24.96
N ALA A 165 0.56 -9.66 24.16
CA ALA A 165 0.16 -9.66 22.75
C ALA A 165 -1.36 -9.53 22.55
N LEU A 166 -2.18 -10.10 23.43
CA LEU A 166 -3.65 -10.03 23.33
C LEU A 166 -4.21 -8.65 23.70
N ILE A 167 -3.44 -7.86 24.46
CA ILE A 167 -3.78 -6.48 24.83
C ILE A 167 -3.30 -5.48 23.76
N SER A 168 -2.27 -5.85 22.98
CA SER A 168 -1.62 -5.04 21.94
C SER A 168 -2.47 -4.79 20.71
#